data_AF-A0AAV4UWW2-F1
#
_entry.id   AF-A0AAV4UWW2-F1
#
_cell.length_a   1.000
_cell.length_b   1.000
_cell.length_c   1.000
_cell.angle_alpha   90.00
_cell.angle_beta   90.00
_cell.angle_gamma   90.00
#
_symmetry.space_group_name_H-M   'P 1'
#
loop_
_entity.id
_entity.type
_entity.pdbx_description
1 polymer ?
#
loop_
_entity_poly.entity_id
_entity_poly.type
_entity_poly.pdbx_seq_one_letter_code
_entity_poly.pdbx_strand_id
1 'polypeptide(L)'
;MTPKEARRLELACGLVKAAVFVSCAAGFTYQAVEFVLHFRTYPTNINLEVTYPPKFLPPAFTLCNINPVQRTQYCAKYPGRCVPPENLKKFCEQRPHYCMGNTSNLVIPQPIHYIPLTYTKENQLTDEDVVKLKQNYTTFSRRMYNNDDYPKDGNRRKRPFFFHAYNGVTNYQGCFSENAYYNNKAEPRLQKFGTAITHFMLNVEPEETFHPSAEPGAVFALHSPFLAENPFSKGHVLRPGSSYNIHVRLRKLNETYFSTPFFRYHDDTLNSRKKNTCFLIPTKQIALTTKVYGSPTTRRDLALSS
;
A
#
# COMPACT_ATOMS: atom_id res chain seq x y z
N MET A 1 58.46 61.04 -32.62
CA MET A 1 57.10 60.50 -32.71
C MET A 1 56.18 61.62 -33.16
N THR A 2 55.53 61.49 -34.30
CA THR A 2 54.67 62.57 -34.83
C THR A 2 53.33 62.59 -34.08
N PRO A 3 52.66 63.75 -33.93
CA PRO A 3 51.34 63.84 -33.28
C PRO A 3 50.29 62.88 -33.87
N LYS A 4 50.44 62.50 -35.15
CA LYS A 4 49.59 61.52 -35.84
C LYS A 4 49.84 60.08 -35.36
N GLU A 5 51.07 59.72 -35.03
CA GLU A 5 51.42 58.40 -34.48
C GLU A 5 50.91 58.22 -33.05
N ALA A 6 51.00 59.28 -32.22
CA ALA A 6 50.45 59.27 -30.87
C ALA A 6 48.93 59.04 -30.87
N ARG A 7 48.18 59.73 -31.74
CA ARG A 7 46.73 59.50 -31.88
C ARG A 7 46.37 58.09 -32.38
N ARG A 8 47.19 57.49 -33.26
CA ARG A 8 46.98 56.10 -33.72
C ARG A 8 47.19 55.09 -32.59
N LEU A 9 48.19 55.32 -31.74
CA LEU A 9 48.47 54.46 -30.58
C LEU A 9 47.35 54.57 -29.53
N GLU A 10 46.86 55.78 -29.25
CA GLU A 10 45.71 55.99 -28.36
C GLU A 10 44.44 55.30 -28.88
N LEU A 11 44.16 55.44 -30.18
CA LEU A 11 43.02 54.78 -30.82
C LEU A 11 43.15 53.25 -30.77
N ALA A 12 44.32 52.71 -31.06
CA ALA A 12 44.59 51.27 -31.01
C ALA A 12 44.43 50.72 -29.58
N CYS A 13 44.96 51.42 -28.57
CA CYS A 13 44.79 51.06 -27.17
C CYS A 13 43.31 51.09 -26.76
N GLY A 14 42.56 52.10 -27.23
CA GLY A 14 41.11 52.20 -27.03
C GLY A 14 40.34 51.02 -27.64
N LEU A 15 40.68 50.62 -28.87
CA LEU A 15 40.05 49.48 -29.55
C LEU A 15 40.35 48.16 -28.85
N VAL A 16 41.60 47.93 -28.41
CA VAL A 16 41.95 46.72 -27.65
C VAL A 16 41.19 46.68 -26.32
N LYS A 17 41.15 47.80 -25.58
CA LYS A 17 40.36 47.90 -24.34
C LYS A 17 38.88 47.62 -24.56
N ALA A 18 38.30 48.15 -25.63
CA ALA A 18 36.91 47.91 -26.00
C ALA A 18 36.65 46.45 -26.37
N ALA A 19 37.52 45.83 -27.17
CA ALA A 19 37.40 44.42 -27.55
C ALA A 19 37.48 43.48 -26.33
N VAL A 20 38.44 43.74 -25.43
CA VAL A 20 38.55 43.01 -24.16
C VAL A 20 37.28 43.18 -23.33
N PHE A 21 36.78 44.41 -23.19
CA PHE A 21 35.55 44.68 -22.46
C PHE A 21 34.32 43.94 -23.04
N VAL A 22 34.14 43.98 -24.37
CA VAL A 22 33.04 43.28 -25.05
C VAL A 22 33.15 41.77 -24.86
N SER A 23 34.36 41.20 -24.95
CA SER A 23 34.57 39.77 -24.73
C SER A 23 34.21 39.34 -23.30
N CYS A 24 34.59 40.14 -22.29
CA CYS A 24 34.24 39.89 -20.89
C CYS A 24 32.73 40.03 -20.65
N ALA A 25 32.09 41.06 -21.22
CA ALA A 25 30.65 41.28 -21.09
C ALA A 25 29.84 40.12 -21.70
N ALA A 26 30.21 39.65 -22.89
CA ALA A 26 29.58 38.50 -23.53
C ALA A 26 29.75 37.21 -22.71
N GLY A 27 30.95 36.96 -22.18
CA GLY A 27 31.22 35.82 -21.29
C GLY A 27 30.39 35.87 -20.01
N PHE A 28 30.26 37.05 -19.40
CA PHE A 28 29.42 37.25 -18.22
C PHE A 28 27.93 37.01 -18.51
N THR A 29 27.41 37.58 -19.61
CA THR A 29 26.00 37.36 -20.01
C THR A 29 25.72 35.88 -20.29
N TYR A 30 26.65 35.18 -20.96
CA TYR A 30 26.50 33.74 -21.21
C TYR A 30 26.41 32.94 -19.90
N GLN A 31 27.34 33.17 -18.95
CA GLN A 31 27.30 32.52 -17.64
C GLN A 31 26.03 32.86 -16.84
N ALA A 32 25.57 34.11 -16.92
CA ALA A 32 24.33 34.54 -16.25
C ALA A 32 23.09 33.85 -16.84
N VAL A 33 23.01 33.70 -18.18
CA VAL A 33 21.92 32.99 -18.84
C VAL A 33 21.93 31.51 -18.48
N GLU A 34 23.09 30.84 -18.55
CA GLU A 34 23.24 29.45 -18.12
C GLU A 34 22.82 29.25 -16.67
N PHE A 35 23.24 30.14 -15.76
CA PHE A 35 22.82 30.09 -14.36
C PHE A 35 21.31 30.26 -14.20
N VAL A 36 20.69 31.21 -14.92
CA VAL A 36 19.24 31.42 -14.88
C VAL A 36 18.49 30.21 -15.44
N LEU A 37 18.97 29.61 -16.53
CA LEU A 37 18.40 28.39 -17.10
C LEU A 37 18.51 27.24 -16.10
N HIS A 38 19.68 27.01 -15.51
CA HIS A 38 19.88 26.01 -14.48
C HIS A 38 19.00 26.25 -13.25
N PHE A 39 18.92 27.49 -12.76
CA PHE A 39 18.05 27.87 -11.65
C PHE A 39 16.57 27.60 -11.95
N ARG A 40 16.13 27.87 -13.18
CA ARG A 40 14.76 27.58 -13.65
C ARG A 40 14.45 26.10 -13.82
N THR A 41 15.47 25.23 -13.93
CA THR A 41 15.25 23.77 -13.89
C THR A 41 14.98 23.24 -12.49
N TYR A 42 15.13 24.07 -11.44
CA TYR A 42 14.96 23.68 -10.04
C TYR A 42 15.64 22.33 -9.71
N PRO A 43 16.95 22.18 -9.99
CA PRO A 43 17.64 20.93 -9.74
C PRO A 43 17.56 20.65 -8.24
N THR A 44 16.95 19.53 -7.89
CA THR A 44 16.83 19.12 -6.49
C THR A 44 18.00 18.22 -6.14
N ASN A 45 18.85 18.68 -5.22
CA ASN A 45 19.88 17.82 -4.64
C ASN A 45 19.22 16.96 -3.57
N ILE A 46 19.01 15.68 -3.88
CA ILE A 46 18.46 14.72 -2.93
C ILE A 46 19.61 14.26 -2.02
N ASN A 47 19.69 14.81 -0.81
CA ASN A 47 20.60 14.31 0.20
C ASN A 47 19.98 13.07 0.88
N LEU A 48 20.55 11.90 0.62
CA LEU A 48 20.09 10.63 1.20
C LEU A 48 20.81 10.37 2.52
N GLU A 49 20.15 10.71 3.63
CA GLU A 49 20.64 10.39 4.96
C GLU A 49 20.05 9.05 5.44
N VAL A 50 20.92 8.10 5.81
CA VAL A 50 20.51 6.84 6.44
C VAL A 50 20.68 6.95 7.94
N THR A 51 19.56 6.92 8.67
CA THR A 51 19.56 6.99 10.14
C THR A 51 19.04 5.69 10.74
N TYR A 52 19.55 5.34 11.93
CA TYR A 52 19.13 4.16 12.70
C TYR A 52 18.53 4.61 14.04
N PRO A 53 17.27 5.06 14.05
CA PRO A 53 16.67 5.53 15.28
C PRO A 53 16.50 4.36 16.26
N PRO A 54 16.77 4.57 17.57
CA PRO A 54 16.67 3.50 18.57
C PRO A 54 15.24 2.96 18.72
N LYS A 55 14.26 3.81 18.41
CA LYS A 55 12.84 3.48 18.36
C LYS A 55 12.23 4.00 17.07
N PHE A 56 11.33 3.24 16.48
CA PHE A 56 10.63 3.61 15.26
C PHE A 56 9.13 3.35 15.39
N LEU A 57 8.34 4.03 14.56
CA LEU A 57 6.91 3.78 14.45
C LEU A 57 6.68 2.59 13.51
N PRO A 58 6.17 1.44 13.98
CA PRO A 58 5.88 0.32 13.09
C PRO A 58 4.84 0.72 12.03
N PRO A 59 4.99 0.23 10.79
CA PRO A 59 3.96 0.39 9.78
C PRO A 59 2.69 -0.35 10.18
N ALA A 60 1.58 0.06 9.57
CA ALA A 60 0.39 -0.78 9.55
C ALA A 60 0.57 -1.87 8.50
N PHE A 61 -0.02 -3.02 8.77
CA PHE A 61 -0.22 -4.04 7.75
C PHE A 61 -1.66 -4.49 7.76
N THR A 62 -2.14 -4.83 6.57
CA THR A 62 -3.49 -5.30 6.31
C THR A 62 -3.42 -6.67 5.68
N LEU A 63 -4.16 -7.62 6.24
CA LEU A 63 -4.31 -8.99 5.79
C LEU A 63 -5.77 -9.23 5.41
N CYS A 64 -6.01 -9.75 4.21
CA CYS A 64 -7.35 -10.14 3.76
C CYS A 64 -7.32 -11.57 3.28
N ASN A 65 -8.38 -12.34 3.51
CA ASN A 65 -8.57 -13.56 2.73
C ASN A 65 -9.06 -13.16 1.32
N ILE A 66 -8.48 -13.74 0.27
CA ILE A 66 -8.95 -13.58 -1.12
C ILE A 66 -10.38 -14.10 -1.28
N ASN A 67 -10.76 -15.08 -0.46
CA ASN A 67 -12.10 -15.64 -0.41
C ASN A 67 -13.05 -14.73 0.39
N PRO A 68 -14.07 -14.12 -0.26
CA PRO A 68 -14.96 -13.18 0.42
C PRO A 68 -15.92 -13.85 1.40
N VAL A 69 -16.39 -15.06 1.08
CA VAL A 69 -17.42 -15.80 1.84
C VAL A 69 -17.07 -17.29 1.90
N GLN A 70 -17.42 -17.96 2.99
CA GLN A 70 -17.26 -19.40 3.11
C GLN A 70 -18.32 -20.12 2.26
N ARG A 71 -17.86 -21.01 1.36
CA ARG A 71 -18.73 -21.80 0.49
C ARG A 71 -19.79 -22.56 1.26
N THR A 72 -19.40 -23.26 2.32
CA THR A 72 -20.31 -24.12 3.09
C THR A 72 -21.41 -23.28 3.75
N GLN A 73 -21.06 -22.12 4.32
CA GLN A 73 -22.05 -21.21 4.90
C GLN A 73 -22.99 -20.63 3.85
N TYR A 74 -22.45 -20.24 2.68
CA TYR A 74 -23.26 -19.71 1.59
C TYR A 74 -24.26 -20.76 1.09
N CYS A 75 -23.81 -21.98 0.81
CA CYS A 75 -24.68 -23.05 0.31
C CYS A 75 -25.67 -23.56 1.35
N ALA A 76 -25.35 -23.50 2.65
CA ALA A 76 -26.30 -23.77 3.71
C ALA A 76 -27.45 -22.74 3.73
N LYS A 77 -27.13 -21.47 3.48
CA LYS A 77 -28.13 -20.39 3.43
C LYS A 77 -28.93 -20.36 2.12
N TYR A 78 -28.30 -20.69 1.00
CA TYR A 78 -28.91 -20.66 -0.33
C TYR A 78 -28.73 -22.00 -1.08
N PRO A 79 -29.37 -23.08 -0.61
CA PRO A 79 -29.15 -24.41 -1.18
C PRO A 79 -29.53 -24.50 -2.67
N GLY A 80 -30.58 -23.79 -3.11
CA GLY A 80 -30.99 -23.75 -4.52
C GLY A 80 -30.01 -23.03 -5.46
N ARG A 81 -29.00 -22.34 -4.92
CA ARG A 81 -27.94 -21.65 -5.69
C ARG A 81 -26.63 -22.44 -5.72
N CYS A 82 -26.63 -23.64 -5.14
CA CYS A 82 -25.48 -24.53 -5.15
C CYS A 82 -25.83 -25.86 -5.80
N VAL A 83 -24.87 -26.43 -6.52
CA VAL A 83 -25.03 -27.70 -7.22
C VAL A 83 -23.84 -28.60 -6.92
N PRO A 84 -24.05 -29.93 -6.88
CA PRO A 84 -22.93 -30.85 -6.87
C PRO A 84 -22.14 -30.73 -8.19
N PRO A 85 -20.82 -30.96 -8.18
CA PRO A 85 -20.04 -31.00 -9.41
C PRO A 85 -20.50 -32.17 -10.30
N GLU A 86 -20.68 -31.93 -11.60
CA GLU A 86 -21.16 -32.93 -12.56
C GLU A 86 -20.31 -34.22 -12.56
N ASN A 87 -18.99 -34.05 -12.45
CA ASN A 87 -18.05 -35.16 -12.32
C ASN A 87 -17.09 -34.87 -11.16
N LEU A 88 -17.40 -35.46 -9.99
CA LEU A 88 -16.64 -35.27 -8.77
C LEU A 88 -15.16 -35.65 -8.94
N LYS A 89 -14.86 -36.76 -9.64
CA LYS A 89 -13.47 -37.22 -9.84
C LYS A 89 -12.66 -36.20 -10.64
N LYS A 90 -13.17 -35.77 -11.79
CA LYS A 90 -12.52 -34.75 -12.64
C LYS A 90 -12.38 -33.41 -11.91
N PHE A 91 -13.40 -33.04 -11.13
CA PHE A 91 -13.36 -31.82 -10.30
C PHE A 91 -12.24 -31.89 -9.27
N CYS A 92 -12.10 -33.00 -8.55
CA CYS A 92 -11.04 -33.20 -7.56
C CYS A 92 -9.64 -33.27 -8.19
N GLU A 93 -9.50 -33.84 -9.39
CA GLU A 93 -8.23 -33.83 -10.14
C GLU A 93 -7.78 -32.40 -10.47
N GLN A 94 -8.73 -31.54 -10.86
CA GLN A 94 -8.44 -30.14 -11.21
C GLN A 94 -8.32 -29.24 -9.96
N ARG A 95 -9.06 -29.55 -8.90
CA ARG A 95 -9.23 -28.73 -7.70
C ARG A 95 -9.08 -29.58 -6.43
N PRO A 96 -7.88 -30.14 -6.17
CA PRO A 96 -7.68 -31.13 -5.10
C PRO A 96 -7.98 -30.56 -3.70
N HIS A 97 -7.83 -29.26 -3.51
CA HIS A 97 -8.09 -28.60 -2.23
C HIS A 97 -9.56 -28.66 -1.77
N TYR A 98 -10.53 -28.73 -2.69
CA TYR A 98 -11.94 -28.92 -2.32
C TYR A 98 -12.24 -30.33 -1.80
N CYS A 99 -11.38 -31.30 -2.15
CA CYS A 99 -11.60 -32.70 -1.88
C CYS A 99 -10.73 -33.22 -0.71
N MET A 100 -10.18 -32.30 0.09
CA MET A 100 -9.49 -32.62 1.34
C MET A 100 -10.53 -32.89 2.44
N GLY A 101 -11.21 -34.04 2.38
CA GLY A 101 -12.19 -34.45 3.39
C GLY A 101 -13.36 -35.28 2.84
N ASN A 102 -14.51 -35.21 3.52
CA ASN A 102 -15.72 -35.90 3.08
C ASN A 102 -16.36 -35.16 1.89
N THR A 103 -16.28 -35.76 0.70
CA THR A 103 -16.80 -35.17 -0.55
C THR A 103 -18.25 -35.53 -0.86
N SER A 104 -18.91 -36.39 -0.07
CA SER A 104 -20.24 -36.91 -0.38
C SER A 104 -21.31 -35.82 -0.49
N ASN A 105 -21.13 -34.71 0.24
CA ASN A 105 -22.04 -33.56 0.24
C ASN A 105 -21.39 -32.31 -0.37
N LEU A 106 -20.38 -32.48 -1.22
CA LEU A 106 -19.70 -31.36 -1.84
C LEU A 106 -20.65 -30.65 -2.82
N VAL A 107 -21.00 -29.42 -2.47
CA VAL A 107 -21.77 -28.50 -3.33
C VAL A 107 -20.99 -27.22 -3.56
N ILE A 108 -21.07 -26.69 -4.77
CA ILE A 108 -20.42 -25.45 -5.19
C ILE A 108 -21.47 -24.45 -5.65
N PRO A 109 -21.25 -23.12 -5.51
CA PRO A 109 -22.17 -22.12 -6.06
C PRO A 109 -22.32 -22.32 -7.57
N GLN A 110 -23.49 -22.03 -8.14
CA GLN A 110 -23.68 -22.14 -9.60
C GLN A 110 -22.83 -21.09 -10.35
N PRO A 111 -22.41 -21.36 -11.61
CA PRO A 111 -21.53 -20.45 -12.33
C PRO A 111 -22.05 -19.03 -12.57
N ILE A 112 -23.37 -18.88 -12.70
CA ILE A 112 -24.03 -17.57 -12.85
C ILE A 112 -23.78 -16.68 -11.61
N HIS A 113 -23.50 -17.28 -10.45
CA HIS A 113 -23.21 -16.59 -9.20
C HIS A 113 -21.71 -16.38 -8.92
N TYR A 114 -20.84 -16.79 -9.85
CA TYR A 114 -19.40 -16.49 -9.78
C TYR A 114 -19.08 -15.07 -10.24
N ILE A 115 -19.94 -14.48 -11.08
CA ILE A 115 -19.84 -13.10 -11.51
C ILE A 115 -19.91 -12.24 -10.26
N PRO A 116 -19.09 -11.18 -10.15
CA PRO A 116 -19.03 -10.43 -8.91
C PRO A 116 -20.41 -9.95 -8.52
N LEU A 117 -20.73 -10.06 -7.23
CA LEU A 117 -22.04 -9.96 -6.54
C LEU A 117 -22.84 -8.66 -6.81
N THR A 118 -22.85 -8.15 -8.04
CA THR A 118 -23.10 -6.76 -8.37
C THR A 118 -24.14 -6.55 -9.46
N TYR A 119 -24.42 -7.51 -10.35
CA TYR A 119 -25.12 -7.13 -11.59
C TYR A 119 -26.63 -7.36 -11.65
N THR A 120 -27.26 -8.06 -10.70
CA THR A 120 -28.73 -8.20 -10.68
C THR A 120 -29.27 -8.15 -9.25
N LYS A 121 -30.26 -7.28 -8.97
CA LYS A 121 -30.89 -7.10 -7.65
C LYS A 121 -31.30 -8.41 -6.96
N GLU A 122 -31.65 -9.43 -7.73
CA GLU A 122 -32.10 -10.74 -7.22
C GLU A 122 -30.95 -11.64 -6.71
N ASN A 123 -29.70 -11.35 -7.11
CA ASN A 123 -28.51 -12.15 -6.78
C ASN A 123 -27.47 -11.39 -5.95
N GLN A 124 -27.75 -10.14 -5.55
CA GLN A 124 -26.86 -9.39 -4.67
C GLN A 124 -26.96 -9.96 -3.25
N LEU A 125 -25.83 -10.40 -2.70
CA LEU A 125 -25.70 -10.58 -1.26
C LEU A 125 -25.80 -9.21 -0.60
N THR A 126 -26.60 -9.07 0.45
CA THR A 126 -26.61 -7.83 1.23
C THR A 126 -25.29 -7.67 1.99
N ASP A 127 -24.96 -6.45 2.39
CA ASP A 127 -23.77 -6.17 3.20
C ASP A 127 -23.80 -6.98 4.51
N GLU A 128 -24.97 -7.12 5.13
CA GLU A 128 -25.16 -7.94 6.33
C GLU A 128 -24.87 -9.41 6.05
N ASP A 129 -25.25 -9.90 4.87
CA ASP A 129 -25.01 -11.28 4.48
C ASP A 129 -23.55 -11.57 4.26
N VAL A 130 -22.80 -10.67 3.61
CA VAL A 130 -21.35 -10.81 3.51
C VAL A 130 -20.70 -10.78 4.90
N VAL A 131 -21.17 -9.91 5.80
CA VAL A 131 -20.68 -9.87 7.18
C VAL A 131 -20.96 -11.16 7.95
N LYS A 132 -22.07 -11.84 7.67
CA LYS A 132 -22.45 -13.11 8.32
C LYS A 132 -21.75 -14.33 7.70
N LEU A 133 -21.58 -14.35 6.39
CA LEU A 133 -21.04 -15.49 5.62
C LEU A 133 -19.52 -15.47 5.47
N LYS A 134 -18.86 -14.38 5.86
CA LYS A 134 -17.40 -14.28 5.84
C LYS A 134 -16.76 -15.30 6.78
N GLN A 135 -15.48 -15.54 6.53
CA GLN A 135 -14.67 -16.30 7.47
C GLN A 135 -14.59 -15.65 8.85
N ASN A 136 -14.57 -16.50 9.87
CA ASN A 136 -14.30 -16.05 11.22
C ASN A 136 -12.84 -15.58 11.30
N TYR A 137 -12.64 -14.31 11.64
CA TYR A 137 -11.30 -13.74 11.70
C TYR A 137 -10.41 -14.44 12.73
N THR A 138 -10.98 -14.96 13.83
CA THR A 138 -10.20 -15.67 14.84
C THR A 138 -9.61 -16.97 14.32
N THR A 139 -10.23 -17.58 13.30
CA THR A 139 -9.69 -18.77 12.62
C THR A 139 -8.74 -18.36 11.51
N PHE A 140 -9.05 -17.30 10.76
CA PHE A 140 -8.23 -16.84 9.62
C PHE A 140 -6.81 -16.44 10.02
N SER A 141 -6.63 -15.68 11.10
CA SER A 141 -5.29 -15.26 11.51
C SER A 141 -5.06 -15.54 12.99
N ARG A 142 -4.10 -16.41 13.27
CA ARG A 142 -3.57 -16.62 14.60
C ARG A 142 -2.25 -15.91 14.70
N ARG A 143 -2.18 -14.94 15.59
CA ARG A 143 -0.90 -14.31 15.91
C ARG A 143 -0.12 -15.27 16.80
N MET A 144 1.05 -15.69 16.34
CA MET A 144 1.98 -16.44 17.17
C MET A 144 2.71 -15.43 18.04
N TYR A 145 2.29 -15.29 19.30
CA TYR A 145 3.05 -14.52 20.28
C TYR A 145 3.78 -15.46 21.23
N ASN A 146 5.04 -15.16 21.49
CA ASN A 146 5.67 -15.48 22.77
C ASN A 146 5.12 -14.47 23.80
N ASN A 147 4.64 -14.98 24.93
CA ASN A 147 3.64 -14.35 25.81
C ASN A 147 4.05 -13.06 26.55
N ASP A 148 5.28 -12.55 26.43
CA ASP A 148 5.83 -11.73 27.52
C ASP A 148 6.02 -10.24 27.23
N ASP A 149 6.04 -9.77 25.97
CA ASP A 149 6.48 -8.40 25.66
C ASP A 149 5.38 -7.44 25.13
N TYR A 150 4.14 -7.93 24.96
CA TYR A 150 3.02 -7.08 24.57
C TYR A 150 2.09 -6.83 25.77
N PRO A 151 1.91 -5.56 26.19
CA PRO A 151 1.01 -5.24 27.31
C PRO A 151 -0.39 -5.78 27.02
N LYS A 152 -0.93 -6.56 27.95
CA LYS A 152 -2.33 -7.03 27.98
C LYS A 152 -3.32 -5.89 28.22
N ASP A 153 -3.08 -4.71 27.64
CA ASP A 153 -4.04 -3.61 27.70
C ASP A 153 -5.30 -4.03 26.95
N GLY A 154 -6.29 -4.48 27.71
CA GLY A 154 -7.56 -5.05 27.24
C GLY A 154 -8.43 -4.13 26.39
N ASN A 155 -7.96 -2.92 26.06
CA ASN A 155 -8.66 -1.95 25.24
C ASN A 155 -8.24 -1.92 23.76
N ARG A 156 -7.26 -2.72 23.33
CA ARG A 156 -6.96 -2.86 21.90
C ARG A 156 -7.88 -3.88 21.25
N ARG A 157 -9.16 -3.51 21.10
CA ARG A 157 -10.08 -4.31 20.28
C ARG A 157 -9.57 -4.31 18.84
N LYS A 158 -9.01 -5.45 18.42
CA LYS A 158 -8.83 -5.83 17.02
C LYS A 158 -10.20 -5.74 16.35
N ARG A 159 -10.49 -4.64 15.67
CA ARG A 159 -11.72 -4.54 14.89
C ARG A 159 -11.37 -4.92 13.47
N PRO A 160 -12.00 -5.96 12.89
CA PRO A 160 -11.91 -6.17 11.46
C PRO A 160 -12.42 -4.90 10.77
N PHE A 161 -11.72 -4.47 9.71
CA PHE A 161 -12.13 -3.34 8.88
C PHE A 161 -12.47 -3.88 7.50
N PHE A 162 -13.51 -3.34 6.90
CA PHE A 162 -13.97 -3.78 5.58
C PHE A 162 -13.45 -2.83 4.53
N PHE A 163 -12.80 -3.38 3.51
CA PHE A 163 -12.43 -2.62 2.32
C PHE A 163 -13.42 -2.94 1.20
N HIS A 164 -13.89 -1.89 0.54
CA HIS A 164 -14.53 -2.04 -0.77
C HIS A 164 -13.43 -2.14 -1.83
N ALA A 165 -13.41 -3.24 -2.58
CA ALA A 165 -12.58 -3.31 -3.78
C ALA A 165 -13.10 -2.29 -4.80
N TYR A 166 -12.30 -1.26 -5.08
CA TYR A 166 -12.69 -0.12 -5.92
C TYR A 166 -12.57 -0.47 -7.41
N ASN A 167 -13.41 -1.37 -7.93
CA ASN A 167 -13.49 -1.71 -9.37
C ASN A 167 -14.95 -1.76 -9.88
N GLY A 168 -15.89 -1.05 -9.27
CA GLY A 168 -17.33 -1.14 -9.62
C GLY A 168 -17.98 -2.48 -9.26
N VAL A 169 -17.19 -3.35 -8.66
CA VAL A 169 -17.53 -4.70 -8.22
C VAL A 169 -17.40 -4.70 -6.70
N THR A 170 -18.53 -4.71 -5.99
CA THR A 170 -18.58 -4.75 -4.52
C THR A 170 -18.20 -6.13 -4.00
N ASN A 171 -16.92 -6.48 -4.12
CA ASN A 171 -16.37 -7.60 -3.38
C ASN A 171 -15.97 -7.09 -2.00
N TYR A 172 -16.92 -7.12 -1.07
CA TYR A 172 -16.59 -6.97 0.35
C TYR A 172 -15.70 -8.14 0.74
N GLN A 173 -14.48 -7.83 1.17
CA GLN A 173 -13.60 -8.82 1.74
C GLN A 173 -13.33 -8.47 3.20
N GLY A 174 -13.44 -9.47 4.06
CA GLY A 174 -13.07 -9.35 5.46
C GLY A 174 -11.57 -9.16 5.56
N CYS A 175 -11.15 -7.94 5.89
CA CYS A 175 -9.75 -7.62 6.11
C CYS A 175 -9.49 -7.31 7.58
N PHE A 176 -8.23 -7.50 7.96
CA PHE A 176 -7.73 -7.14 9.26
C PHE A 176 -6.50 -6.28 9.11
N SER A 177 -6.53 -5.13 9.76
CA SER A 177 -5.39 -4.24 9.83
C SER A 177 -4.89 -4.18 11.26
N GLU A 178 -3.57 -4.27 11.41
CA GLU A 178 -2.90 -4.03 12.68
C GLU A 178 -2.02 -2.79 12.59
N ASN A 179 -1.80 -2.14 13.75
CA ASN A 179 -1.07 -0.87 13.86
C ASN A 179 -1.65 0.23 12.96
N ALA A 180 -2.93 0.14 12.61
CA ALA A 180 -3.64 1.18 11.88
C ALA A 180 -4.23 2.21 12.87
N TYR A 181 -3.90 3.48 12.65
CA TYR A 181 -4.22 4.62 13.50
C TYR A 181 -5.08 5.68 12.80
N TYR A 182 -5.48 5.49 11.54
CA TYR A 182 -6.26 6.47 10.78
C TYR A 182 -7.59 6.89 11.46
N ASN A 183 -8.20 6.01 12.27
CA ASN A 183 -9.40 6.30 13.07
C ASN A 183 -9.18 6.22 14.58
N ASN A 184 -7.93 6.08 15.04
CA ASN A 184 -7.62 5.91 16.46
C ASN A 184 -6.99 7.18 17.03
N LYS A 185 -7.58 7.73 18.10
CA LYS A 185 -7.03 8.89 18.81
C LYS A 185 -5.84 8.53 19.72
N ALA A 186 -5.62 7.25 19.98
CA ALA A 186 -4.51 6.81 20.82
C ALA A 186 -3.17 7.11 20.14
N GLU A 187 -2.20 7.56 20.93
CA GLU A 187 -0.84 7.76 20.44
C GLU A 187 -0.23 6.43 19.99
N PRO A 188 0.48 6.44 18.86
CA PRO A 188 1.07 5.23 18.35
C PRO A 188 2.31 4.83 19.16
N ARG A 189 2.46 3.53 19.40
CA ARG A 189 3.60 3.01 20.18
C ARG A 189 4.81 2.84 19.28
N LEU A 190 5.95 3.37 19.72
CA LEU A 190 7.22 3.13 19.08
C LEU A 190 7.77 1.75 19.48
N GLN A 191 8.36 1.04 18.52
CA GLN A 191 9.05 -0.24 18.72
C GLN A 191 10.56 -0.04 18.65
N LYS A 192 11.32 -0.90 19.35
CA LYS A 192 12.79 -0.92 19.26
C LYS A 192 13.23 -1.51 17.91
N PHE A 193 14.31 -0.99 17.36
CA PHE A 193 14.89 -1.54 16.13
C PHE A 193 15.50 -2.94 16.38
N GLY A 194 15.50 -3.80 15.37
CA GLY A 194 16.12 -5.13 15.41
C GLY A 194 15.24 -6.26 15.94
N THR A 195 14.02 -5.99 16.41
CA THR A 195 13.06 -7.04 16.79
C THR A 195 12.10 -7.35 15.65
N ALA A 196 11.68 -8.62 15.54
CA ALA A 196 10.59 -8.98 14.64
C ALA A 196 9.32 -8.21 15.04
N ILE A 197 8.68 -7.56 14.08
CA ILE A 197 7.48 -6.75 14.34
C ILE A 197 6.33 -7.66 14.78
N THR A 198 6.14 -8.79 14.08
CA THR A 198 5.03 -9.71 14.31
C THR A 198 5.19 -11.00 13.49
N HIS A 199 4.53 -12.07 13.94
CA HIS A 199 4.41 -13.35 13.25
C HIS A 199 2.94 -13.75 13.10
N PHE A 200 2.55 -14.17 11.89
CA PHE A 200 1.20 -14.61 11.59
C PHE A 200 1.20 -16.04 11.09
N MET A 201 0.24 -16.81 11.60
CA MET A 201 -0.21 -18.04 10.96
C MET A 201 -1.57 -17.76 10.35
N LEU A 202 -1.66 -17.94 9.03
CA LEU A 202 -2.89 -17.71 8.27
C LEU A 202 -3.53 -19.05 7.94
N ASN A 203 -4.81 -19.21 8.28
CA ASN A 203 -5.64 -20.31 7.81
C ASN A 203 -6.57 -19.77 6.73
N VAL A 204 -6.25 -20.05 5.46
CA VAL A 204 -7.04 -19.57 4.33
C VAL A 204 -8.26 -20.44 4.02
N GLU A 205 -8.36 -21.64 4.64
CA GLU A 205 -9.43 -22.64 4.44
C GLU A 205 -9.71 -22.89 2.95
N PRO A 206 -8.76 -23.48 2.19
CA PRO A 206 -8.87 -23.57 0.75
C PRO A 206 -10.11 -24.37 0.28
N GLU A 207 -10.59 -25.32 1.06
CA GLU A 207 -11.84 -26.08 0.85
C GLU A 207 -13.14 -25.23 0.94
N GLU A 208 -13.05 -24.06 1.57
CA GLU A 208 -14.14 -23.09 1.71
C GLU A 208 -14.14 -22.03 0.61
N THR A 209 -13.23 -22.13 -0.37
CA THR A 209 -13.15 -21.19 -1.51
C THR A 209 -14.50 -21.08 -2.20
N PHE A 210 -15.00 -19.85 -2.36
CA PHE A 210 -16.31 -19.61 -2.96
C PHE A 210 -16.32 -19.87 -4.47
N HIS A 211 -15.30 -19.37 -5.17
CA HIS A 211 -15.19 -19.47 -6.62
C HIS A 211 -14.21 -20.60 -7.00
N PRO A 212 -14.65 -21.69 -7.66
CA PRO A 212 -13.78 -22.84 -7.94
C PRO A 212 -12.55 -22.55 -8.80
N SER A 213 -12.63 -21.54 -9.68
CA SER A 213 -11.47 -21.08 -10.45
C SER A 213 -10.52 -20.13 -9.72
N ALA A 214 -10.89 -19.61 -8.55
CA ALA A 214 -10.02 -18.73 -7.78
C ALA A 214 -8.97 -19.56 -7.03
N GLU A 215 -7.72 -19.06 -7.00
CA GLU A 215 -6.69 -19.66 -6.16
C GLU A 215 -6.92 -19.26 -4.69
N PRO A 216 -6.89 -20.21 -3.73
CA PRO A 216 -6.94 -19.87 -2.33
C PRO A 216 -5.69 -19.10 -1.92
N GLY A 217 -5.85 -18.10 -1.05
CA GLY A 217 -4.74 -17.31 -0.57
C GLY A 217 -5.18 -16.14 0.28
N ALA A 218 -4.18 -15.37 0.72
CA ALA A 218 -4.39 -14.12 1.44
C ALA A 218 -3.71 -12.98 0.68
N VAL A 219 -4.17 -11.75 0.91
CA VAL A 219 -3.49 -10.54 0.44
C VAL A 219 -2.88 -9.84 1.63
N PHE A 220 -1.61 -9.49 1.52
CA PHE A 220 -0.86 -8.74 2.51
C PHE A 220 -0.45 -7.38 1.95
N ALA A 221 -0.84 -6.30 2.62
CA ALA A 221 -0.40 -4.95 2.30
C ALA A 221 0.30 -4.33 3.50
N LEU A 222 1.38 -3.59 3.23
CA LEU A 222 2.10 -2.81 4.22
C LEU A 222 1.96 -1.34 3.88
N HIS A 223 1.53 -0.53 4.83
CA HIS A 223 1.23 0.88 4.59
C HIS A 223 1.52 1.76 5.81
N SER A 224 1.45 3.08 5.60
CA SER A 224 1.54 4.04 6.69
C SER A 224 0.45 3.77 7.73
N PRO A 225 0.77 3.83 9.04
CA PRO A 225 -0.22 3.63 10.09
C PRO A 225 -1.37 4.65 10.04
N PHE A 226 -1.16 5.80 9.41
CA PHE A 226 -2.13 6.88 9.36
C PHE A 226 -2.95 6.92 8.07
N LEU A 227 -2.66 6.03 7.12
CA LEU A 227 -3.34 5.99 5.83
C LEU A 227 -3.98 4.62 5.65
N ALA A 228 -5.27 4.60 5.34
CA ALA A 228 -5.92 3.38 4.86
C ALA A 228 -5.51 3.14 3.41
N GLU A 229 -4.99 1.95 3.11
CA GLU A 229 -4.66 1.55 1.75
C GLU A 229 -5.50 0.35 1.32
N ASN A 230 -5.84 0.30 0.04
CA ASN A 230 -6.52 -0.85 -0.53
C ASN A 230 -5.51 -2.00 -0.75
N PRO A 231 -5.63 -3.12 -0.02
CA PRO A 231 -4.70 -4.23 -0.14
C PRO A 231 -4.78 -4.93 -1.51
N PHE A 232 -5.89 -4.84 -2.23
CA PHE A 232 -6.04 -5.53 -3.52
C PHE A 232 -5.31 -4.84 -4.67
N SER A 233 -5.04 -3.55 -4.56
CA SER A 233 -4.29 -2.80 -5.58
C SER A 233 -2.79 -2.68 -5.28
N LYS A 234 -2.42 -2.64 -3.99
CA LYS A 234 -1.03 -2.42 -3.55
C LYS A 234 -0.40 -3.59 -2.79
N GLY A 235 -1.19 -4.60 -2.43
CA GLY A 235 -0.76 -5.74 -1.65
C GLY A 235 -0.10 -6.83 -2.48
N HIS A 236 0.40 -7.83 -1.74
CA HIS A 236 1.07 -9.01 -2.24
C HIS A 236 0.21 -10.24 -1.93
N VAL A 237 0.03 -11.12 -2.91
CA VAL A 237 -0.69 -12.38 -2.72
C VAL A 237 0.21 -13.39 -2.00
N LEU A 238 -0.28 -13.92 -0.89
CA LEU A 238 0.32 -15.00 -0.12
C LEU A 238 -0.43 -16.30 -0.41
N ARG A 239 0.26 -17.25 -1.06
CA ARG A 239 -0.26 -18.59 -1.31
C ARG A 239 -0.08 -19.49 -0.08
N PRO A 240 -1.04 -20.40 0.19
CA PRO A 240 -0.92 -21.37 1.29
C PRO A 240 0.26 -22.33 1.07
N GLY A 241 0.72 -22.95 2.16
CA GLY A 241 1.81 -23.93 2.14
C GLY A 241 3.22 -23.35 1.99
N SER A 242 3.36 -22.03 2.10
CA SER A 242 4.66 -21.33 2.08
C SER A 242 4.85 -20.48 3.33
N SER A 243 6.10 -20.36 3.76
CA SER A 243 6.52 -19.39 4.76
C SER A 243 7.05 -18.14 4.06
N TYR A 244 6.66 -16.97 4.57
CA TYR A 244 7.01 -15.68 3.98
C TYR A 244 7.82 -14.84 4.98
N ASN A 245 9.04 -14.47 4.58
CA ASN A 245 9.87 -13.52 5.31
C ASN A 245 9.76 -12.15 4.65
N ILE A 246 9.18 -11.19 5.39
CA ILE A 246 8.89 -9.84 4.89
C ILE A 246 9.84 -8.87 5.57
N HIS A 247 10.79 -8.35 4.80
CA HIS A 247 11.73 -7.35 5.29
C HIS A 247 11.21 -5.96 4.97
N VAL A 248 11.16 -5.11 5.99
CA VAL A 248 10.65 -3.74 5.89
C VAL A 248 11.80 -2.75 6.01
N ARG A 249 11.92 -1.86 5.02
CA ARG A 249 12.76 -0.67 5.12
C ARG A 249 11.88 0.56 5.11
N LEU A 250 11.90 1.29 6.22
CA LEU A 250 11.21 2.57 6.37
C LEU A 250 11.99 3.65 5.64
N ARG A 251 11.29 4.45 4.84
CA ARG A 251 11.84 5.65 4.21
C ARG A 251 11.02 6.83 4.66
N LYS A 252 11.67 7.79 5.29
CA LYS A 252 11.06 9.09 5.53
C LYS A 252 11.29 9.92 4.28
N LEU A 253 10.22 10.22 3.56
CA LEU A 253 10.28 11.25 2.54
C LEU A 253 10.27 12.58 3.28
N ASN A 254 11.46 13.20 3.42
CA ASN A 254 11.52 14.62 3.74
C ASN A 254 11.12 15.37 2.47
N GLU A 255 9.84 15.34 2.16
CA GLU A 255 9.24 16.23 1.18
C GLU A 255 9.20 17.63 1.82
N THR A 256 10.34 18.28 1.91
CA THR A 256 10.38 19.73 1.76
C THR A 256 10.09 20.01 0.29
N TYR A 257 8.85 19.77 -0.15
CA TYR A 257 8.34 20.59 -1.21
C TYR A 257 8.44 22.00 -0.64
N PHE A 258 9.39 22.78 -1.15
CA PHE A 258 9.16 24.21 -1.19
C PHE A 258 7.80 24.29 -1.89
N SER A 259 6.75 24.55 -1.13
CA SER A 259 5.59 25.20 -1.70
C SER A 259 6.20 26.42 -2.33
N THR A 260 6.45 26.37 -3.64
CA THR A 260 6.71 27.57 -4.42
C THR A 260 5.68 28.56 -3.89
N PRO A 261 6.07 29.76 -3.43
CA PRO A 261 5.08 30.78 -3.17
C PRO A 261 4.28 30.85 -4.46
N PHE A 262 3.08 30.26 -4.44
CA PHE A 262 2.17 30.31 -5.56
C PHE A 262 2.09 31.81 -5.84
N PHE A 263 2.43 32.20 -7.07
CA PHE A 263 1.94 33.45 -7.60
C PHE A 263 0.43 33.38 -7.44
N ARG A 264 -0.05 33.91 -6.31
CA ARG A 264 -1.45 34.08 -6.02
C ARG A 264 -1.85 35.21 -6.95
N TYR A 265 -2.32 34.85 -8.14
CA TYR A 265 -3.22 35.74 -8.87
C TYR A 265 -4.39 35.97 -7.91
N HIS A 266 -4.38 37.12 -7.25
CA HIS A 266 -5.51 37.64 -6.52
C HIS A 266 -6.57 37.93 -7.59
N ASP A 267 -7.48 36.99 -7.79
CA ASP A 267 -8.76 37.30 -8.42
C ASP A 267 -9.71 37.70 -7.29
N ASP A 268 -9.84 39.00 -7.07
CA ASP A 268 -10.66 39.61 -6.00
C ASP A 268 -12.17 39.54 -6.28
N THR A 269 -12.61 38.62 -7.15
CA THR A 269 -14.02 38.43 -7.46
C THR A 269 -14.50 37.06 -7.00
N LEU A 270 -14.66 36.83 -5.69
CA LEU A 270 -15.72 35.95 -5.19
C LEU A 270 -15.98 36.13 -3.69
N ASN A 271 -17.13 36.77 -3.51
CA ASN A 271 -17.91 37.08 -2.33
C ASN A 271 -17.94 36.04 -1.21
N SER A 272 -17.99 36.57 0.01
CA SER A 272 -17.99 35.91 1.31
C SER A 272 -19.00 34.77 1.44
N ARG A 273 -18.55 33.56 1.78
CA ARG A 273 -19.21 32.65 2.75
C ARG A 273 -18.16 31.74 3.39
N LYS A 274 -18.14 31.77 4.72
CA LYS A 274 -17.29 31.00 5.65
C LYS A 274 -16.98 29.58 5.14
N LYS A 275 -15.69 29.31 4.91
CA LYS A 275 -15.15 27.94 4.88
C LYS A 275 -14.11 27.82 5.98
N ASN A 276 -14.33 26.86 6.87
CA ASN A 276 -13.33 26.39 7.82
C ASN A 276 -12.16 25.83 7.01
N THR A 277 -11.08 26.59 6.93
CA THR A 277 -9.82 26.17 6.32
C THR A 277 -9.21 25.10 7.22
N CYS A 278 -9.43 23.82 6.88
CA CYS A 278 -8.62 22.75 7.41
C CYS A 278 -7.21 22.93 6.88
N PHE A 279 -6.28 23.32 7.75
CA PHE A 279 -4.86 23.19 7.48
C PHE A 279 -4.55 21.71 7.32
N LEU A 280 -4.20 21.30 6.09
CA LEU A 280 -3.54 20.02 5.87
C LEU A 280 -2.17 20.10 6.54
N ILE A 281 -2.08 19.58 7.76
CA ILE A 281 -0.79 19.26 8.39
C ILE A 281 -0.06 18.35 7.39
N PRO A 282 1.20 18.63 7.01
CA PRO A 282 1.96 17.74 6.15
C PRO A 282 2.04 16.39 6.86
N THR A 283 1.23 15.45 6.37
CA THR A 283 1.25 14.07 6.83
C THR A 283 2.61 13.55 6.44
N LYS A 284 3.44 13.21 7.44
CA LYS A 284 4.74 12.56 7.22
C LYS A 284 4.48 11.30 6.40
N GLN A 285 4.69 11.37 5.09
CA GLN A 285 4.56 10.20 4.24
C GLN A 285 5.77 9.32 4.51
N ILE A 286 5.50 8.15 5.09
CA ILE A 286 6.48 7.09 5.21
C ILE A 286 6.34 6.26 3.95
N ALA A 287 7.32 6.38 3.05
CA ALA A 287 7.43 5.45 1.95
C ALA A 287 7.95 4.12 2.49
N LEU A 288 7.32 3.04 2.06
CA LEU A 288 7.65 1.69 2.49
C LEU A 288 8.14 0.92 1.28
N THR A 289 9.31 0.30 1.43
CA THR A 289 9.76 -0.71 0.49
C THR A 289 9.71 -2.06 1.17
N THR A 290 8.94 -2.98 0.60
CA THR A 290 8.83 -4.36 1.03
C THR A 290 9.56 -5.27 0.06
N LYS A 291 10.25 -6.27 0.62
CA LYS A 291 10.65 -7.46 -0.14
C LYS A 291 10.01 -8.66 0.52
N VAL A 292 9.29 -9.44 -0.28
CA VAL A 292 8.58 -10.64 0.16
C VAL A 292 9.31 -11.83 -0.46
N TYR A 293 9.84 -12.71 0.38
CA TYR A 293 10.45 -13.96 -0.05
C TYR A 293 9.59 -15.11 0.42
N GLY A 294 9.11 -15.92 -0.53
CA GLY A 294 8.39 -17.16 -0.25
C GLY A 294 9.35 -18.35 -0.29
N SER A 295 9.23 -19.25 0.67
CA SER A 295 9.88 -20.56 0.63
C SER A 295 8.83 -21.63 0.89
N PRO A 296 8.85 -22.76 0.15
CA PRO A 296 7.97 -23.88 0.44
C PRO A 296 8.16 -24.34 1.88
N THR A 297 7.09 -24.49 2.64
CA THR A 297 7.20 -24.93 4.03
C THR A 297 7.57 -26.41 4.04
N THR A 298 8.67 -26.77 4.70
CA THR A 298 9.01 -28.19 4.88
C THR A 298 8.24 -28.75 6.08
N ARG A 299 7.92 -30.04 6.06
CA ARG A 299 7.15 -30.71 7.14
C ARG A 299 7.81 -30.58 8.52
N ARG A 300 9.11 -30.28 8.59
CA ARG A 300 9.86 -30.05 9.84
C ARG A 300 9.52 -28.71 10.50
N ASP A 301 9.19 -27.68 9.73
CA ASP A 301 8.93 -26.33 10.26
C ASP A 301 7.62 -26.24 11.03
N LEU A 302 6.64 -27.08 10.68
CA LEU A 302 5.34 -27.15 11.36
C LEU A 302 5.43 -27.75 12.78
N ALA A 303 6.33 -28.71 12.99
CA ALA A 303 6.49 -29.42 14.26
C ALA A 303 7.13 -28.57 15.38
N LEU A 304 7.78 -27.45 15.03
CA LEU A 304 8.37 -26.52 16.00
C LEU A 304 7.39 -25.43 16.48
N SER A 305 6.18 -25.41 15.93
CA SER A 305 5.18 -24.36 16.17
C SER A 305 3.91 -24.82 16.90
N SER A 306 3.80 -26.13 17.15
CA SER A 306 2.76 -26.79 17.94
C SER A 306 3.25 -27.07 19.35
#